data_AF-A0A1F1L7R2-F1
#
_entry.id   AF-A0A1F1L7R2-F1
#
_cell.length_a   1.000
_cell.length_b   1.000
_cell.length_c   1.000
_cell.angle_alpha   90.00
_cell.angle_beta   90.00
_cell.angle_gamma   90.00
#
_symmetry.space_group_name_H-M   'P 1'
#
loop_
_entity.id
_entity.type
_entity.pdbx_description
1 polymer ?
#
loop_
_entity_poly.entity_id
_entity_poly.type
_entity_poly.pdbx_seq_one_letter_code
_entity_poly.pdbx_strand_id
1 'polypeptide(L)'
;MSKYKVGEELIVVTDPNKETEKFKKLTHLTVDGDYAQIAWGLKIVDVKFEKPYVTLTYTNANGALNKVFAECKDVANFDTEKVLEKALLKAFQNEIINITTFKNN
;
A
#
# COMPACT_ATOMS: atom_id res chain seq x y z
N MET A 1 6.01 -27.50 9.15
CA MET A 1 5.05 -27.55 8.03
C MET A 1 3.86 -28.35 8.49
N SER A 2 2.70 -27.73 8.60
CA SER A 2 1.47 -28.42 9.01
C SER A 2 0.36 -27.93 8.10
N LYS A 3 -0.22 -28.83 7.30
CA LYS A 3 -1.38 -28.54 6.44
C LYS A 3 -2.60 -29.13 7.15
N TYR A 4 -3.54 -28.28 7.56
CA TYR A 4 -4.87 -28.72 7.99
C TYR A 4 -5.88 -28.30 6.94
N LYS A 5 -6.78 -29.21 6.57
CA LYS A 5 -7.81 -28.99 5.56
C LYS A 5 -9.15 -28.87 6.29
N VAL A 6 -9.78 -27.69 6.25
CA VAL A 6 -11.16 -27.46 6.70
C VAL A 6 -11.80 -26.48 5.72
N GLY A 7 -12.83 -26.92 4.98
CA GLY A 7 -13.64 -26.08 4.07
C GLY A 7 -12.92 -25.60 2.80
N GLU A 8 -13.68 -25.18 1.79
CA GLU A 8 -13.18 -24.68 0.49
C GLU A 8 -12.57 -23.26 0.54
N GLU A 9 -12.15 -22.79 1.72
CA GLU A 9 -11.46 -21.51 1.88
C GLU A 9 -9.98 -21.74 2.21
N LEU A 10 -9.11 -21.29 1.30
CA LEU A 10 -7.67 -21.22 1.53
C LEU A 10 -7.40 -20.18 2.62
N ILE A 11 -7.24 -20.62 3.86
CA ILE A 11 -6.70 -19.78 4.92
C ILE A 11 -5.21 -19.56 4.63
N VAL A 12 -4.88 -18.41 4.03
CA VAL A 12 -3.49 -17.97 3.88
C VAL A 12 -3.00 -17.51 5.26
N VAL A 13 -2.37 -18.42 5.99
CA VAL A 13 -1.64 -18.08 7.22
C VAL A 13 -0.38 -17.32 6.80
N THR A 14 -0.46 -15.99 6.81
CA THR A 14 0.66 -15.10 6.50
C THR A 14 1.50 -14.99 7.76
N ASP A 15 2.76 -15.41 7.70
CA ASP A 15 3.70 -15.29 8.83
C ASP A 15 3.95 -13.78 9.11
N PRO A 16 3.49 -13.26 10.27
CA PRO A 16 3.58 -11.82 10.59
C PRO A 16 5.02 -11.30 10.59
N ASN A 17 5.99 -12.17 10.91
CA ASN A 17 7.39 -11.80 10.99
C ASN A 17 7.97 -11.52 9.60
N LYS A 18 7.61 -12.33 8.60
CA LYS A 18 8.07 -12.14 7.21
C LYS A 18 7.50 -10.88 6.58
N GLU A 19 6.25 -10.57 6.90
CA GLU A 19 5.58 -9.37 6.39
C GLU A 19 6.20 -8.11 6.99
N THR A 20 6.46 -8.13 8.31
CA THR A 20 7.15 -7.03 9.01
C THR A 20 8.55 -6.78 8.45
N GLU A 21 9.35 -7.82 8.21
CA GLU A 21 10.67 -7.68 7.58
C GLU A 21 10.60 -7.11 6.17
N LYS A 22 9.60 -7.51 5.38
CA LYS A 22 9.38 -6.99 4.03
C LYS A 22 9.04 -5.50 4.07
N PHE A 23 8.18 -5.08 5.00
CA PHE A 23 7.86 -3.66 5.19
C PHE A 23 9.08 -2.86 5.64
N LYS A 24 9.92 -3.38 6.55
CA LYS A 24 11.18 -2.71 6.94
C LYS A 24 12.13 -2.49 5.77
N LYS A 25 12.17 -3.41 4.80
CA LYS A 25 12.97 -3.24 3.58
C LYS A 25 12.38 -2.20 2.63
N LEU A 26 11.06 -2.19 2.47
CA LEU A 26 10.36 -1.28 1.56
C LEU A 26 10.20 0.14 2.12
N THR A 27 10.19 0.28 3.44
CA THR A 27 10.03 1.56 4.15
C THR A 27 11.31 1.92 4.88
N HIS A 28 12.09 2.85 4.32
CA HIS A 28 13.35 3.29 4.89
C HIS A 28 13.67 4.75 4.53
N LEU A 29 14.52 5.37 5.35
CA LEU A 29 15.13 6.67 5.07
C LEU A 29 16.65 6.45 5.11
N THR A 30 17.33 6.76 4.01
CA THR A 30 18.78 6.69 3.90
C THR A 30 19.36 8.08 3.66
N VAL A 31 20.56 8.31 4.17
CA VAL A 31 21.33 9.53 3.95
C VAL A 31 22.70 9.10 3.45
N ASP A 32 23.13 9.67 2.33
CA ASP A 32 24.43 9.43 1.71
C ASP A 32 25.07 10.78 1.33
N GLY A 33 26.07 11.19 2.09
CA GLY A 33 26.65 12.53 2.01
C GLY A 33 25.60 13.62 2.21
N ASP A 34 25.45 14.48 1.20
CA ASP A 34 24.50 15.60 1.19
C ASP A 34 23.10 15.21 0.65
N TYR A 35 22.88 13.93 0.32
CA TYR A 35 21.63 13.45 -0.27
C TYR A 35 20.84 12.60 0.73
N ALA A 36 19.51 12.78 0.73
CA ALA A 36 18.59 11.96 1.51
C ALA A 36 17.54 11.31 0.59
N GLN A 37 17.24 10.04 0.82
CA GLN A 37 16.23 9.29 0.10
C GLN A 37 15.24 8.66 1.07
N ILE A 38 13.96 8.81 0.76
CA ILE A 38 12.87 8.11 1.46
C ILE A 38 12.24 7.08 0.51
N ALA A 39 12.05 5.87 1.00
CA ALA A 39 11.26 4.83 0.37
C ALA A 39 10.11 4.44 1.30
N TRP A 40 8.94 4.17 0.74
CA TRP A 40 7.76 3.76 1.50
C TRP A 40 7.10 2.56 0.85
N GLY A 41 6.89 1.51 1.63
CA GLY A 41 6.17 0.31 1.21
C GLY A 41 4.73 0.34 1.64
N LEU A 42 3.85 -0.06 0.72
CA LEU A 42 2.46 -0.44 1.00
C LEU A 42 2.19 -1.83 0.42
N LYS A 43 1.29 -2.58 1.06
CA LYS A 43 0.78 -3.84 0.50
C LYS A 43 -0.58 -3.58 -0.12
N ILE A 44 -0.67 -3.75 -1.43
CA ILE A 44 -1.95 -3.71 -2.13
C ILE A 44 -2.77 -4.94 -1.71
N VAL A 45 -4.00 -4.69 -1.24
CA VAL A 45 -4.95 -5.74 -0.83
C VAL A 45 -5.99 -5.96 -1.92
N ASP A 46 -6.54 -4.88 -2.47
CA ASP A 46 -7.58 -4.94 -3.49
C ASP A 46 -7.57 -3.67 -4.36
N VAL A 47 -7.93 -3.82 -5.63
CA VAL A 47 -8.08 -2.72 -6.58
C VAL A 47 -9.38 -2.92 -7.34
N LYS A 48 -10.31 -1.97 -7.19
CA LYS A 48 -11.58 -1.97 -7.91
C LYS A 48 -11.64 -0.81 -8.89
N PHE A 49 -11.95 -1.12 -10.14
CA PHE A 49 -12.16 -0.12 -11.19
C PHE A 49 -13.64 0.02 -11.46
N GLU A 50 -14.17 1.22 -11.22
CA GLU A 50 -15.55 1.58 -11.44
C GLU A 50 -15.57 2.89 -12.23
N LYS A 51 -15.39 2.81 -13.55
CA LYS A 51 -15.19 3.98 -14.42
C LYS A 51 -16.19 5.11 -14.07
N PRO A 52 -15.72 6.34 -13.78
CA PRO A 52 -14.35 6.85 -13.93
C PRO A 52 -13.44 6.68 -12.70
N TYR A 53 -13.87 5.96 -11.68
CA TYR A 53 -13.20 5.83 -10.40
C TYR A 53 -12.33 4.58 -10.30
N VAL A 54 -11.35 4.66 -9.40
CA VAL A 54 -10.64 3.52 -8.86
C VAL A 54 -10.61 3.61 -7.34
N THR A 55 -10.82 2.46 -6.71
CA THR A 55 -10.66 2.29 -5.27
C THR A 55 -9.49 1.38 -5.01
N LEU A 56 -8.48 1.89 -4.32
CA LEU A 56 -7.31 1.14 -3.85
C LEU A 56 -7.49 0.85 -2.37
N THR A 57 -7.46 -0.43 -2.00
CA THR A 57 -7.37 -0.88 -0.60
C THR A 57 -5.96 -1.41 -0.36
N TYR A 58 -5.31 -0.92 0.70
CA TYR A 58 -3.94 -1.31 1.03
C TYR A 58 -3.72 -1.42 2.53
N THR A 59 -2.66 -2.14 2.91
CA THR A 59 -2.18 -2.21 4.28
C THR A 59 -0.87 -1.42 4.39
N ASN A 60 -0.75 -0.56 5.39
CA ASN A 60 0.47 0.18 5.66
C ASN A 60 1.46 -0.60 6.54
N ALA A 61 2.63 -0.03 6.79
CA ALA A 61 3.68 -0.67 7.59
C ALA A 61 3.27 -1.04 9.02
N ASN A 62 2.20 -0.44 9.54
CA ASN A 62 1.65 -0.72 10.87
C ASN A 62 0.58 -1.82 10.85
N GLY A 63 0.28 -2.40 9.68
CA GLY A 63 -0.80 -3.38 9.54
C GLY A 63 -2.19 -2.76 9.44
N ALA A 64 -2.32 -1.43 9.39
CA ALA A 64 -3.62 -0.77 9.27
C ALA A 64 -4.15 -0.87 7.83
N LEU A 65 -5.42 -1.23 7.70
CA LEU A 65 -6.13 -1.30 6.43
C LEU A 65 -6.66 0.08 6.05
N ASN A 66 -6.15 0.62 4.94
CA ASN A 66 -6.50 1.94 4.41
C ASN A 66 -7.17 1.82 3.04
N LYS A 67 -7.98 2.81 2.71
CA LYS A 67 -8.68 2.89 1.41
C LYS A 67 -8.54 4.29 0.82
N VAL A 68 -8.24 4.33 -0.47
CA VAL A 68 -8.08 5.57 -1.23
C VAL A 68 -8.93 5.52 -2.49
N PHE A 69 -9.56 6.67 -2.78
CA PHE A 69 -10.39 6.87 -3.95
C PHE A 69 -9.68 7.84 -4.91
N ALA A 70 -9.50 7.42 -6.15
CA ALA A 70 -9.00 8.27 -7.22
C ALA A 70 -10.00 8.32 -8.38
N GLU A 71 -10.13 9.50 -8.97
CA GLU A 71 -11.01 9.76 -10.10
C GLU A 71 -10.17 10.02 -11.35
N CYS A 72 -10.54 9.40 -12.46
CA CYS A 72 -10.02 9.74 -13.77
C CYS A 72 -10.80 10.93 -14.35
N LYS A 73 -10.14 12.07 -14.50
CA LYS A 73 -10.77 13.28 -15.07
C LYS A 73 -10.98 13.16 -16.58
N ASP A 74 -10.09 12.46 -17.27
CA ASP A 74 -10.19 12.18 -18.70
C ASP A 74 -10.85 10.82 -18.93
N VAL A 75 -12.18 10.81 -18.83
CA VAL A 75 -13.00 9.59 -18.93
C VAL A 75 -12.93 8.96 -20.33
N ALA A 76 -12.66 9.77 -21.36
CA ALA A 76 -12.55 9.33 -22.74
C ALA A 76 -11.29 8.47 -22.93
N ASN A 77 -10.18 8.83 -22.27
CA ASN A 77 -8.91 8.12 -22.32
C ASN A 77 -8.65 7.31 -21.04
N PHE A 78 -9.70 6.65 -20.51
CA PHE A 78 -9.58 5.87 -19.28
C PHE A 78 -8.57 4.74 -19.43
N ASP A 79 -7.42 4.91 -18.77
CA ASP A 79 -6.31 3.96 -18.74
C ASP A 79 -6.17 3.42 -17.32
N THR A 80 -6.37 2.12 -17.16
CA THR A 80 -6.34 1.43 -15.86
C THR A 80 -5.00 1.56 -15.16
N GLU A 81 -3.88 1.59 -15.89
CA GLU A 81 -2.54 1.70 -15.31
C GLU A 81 -2.32 3.10 -14.74
N LYS A 82 -2.62 4.14 -15.52
CA LYS A 82 -2.46 5.54 -15.09
C LYS A 82 -3.37 5.90 -13.93
N VAL A 83 -4.59 5.36 -13.94
CA VAL A 83 -5.56 5.60 -12.87
C VAL A 83 -5.16 4.89 -11.58
N LEU A 84 -4.60 3.67 -11.68
CA LEU A 84 -3.99 2.97 -10.56
C LEU A 84 -2.77 3.73 -10.00
N GLU A 85 -1.88 4.23 -10.87
CA GLU A 85 -0.73 5.05 -10.46
C GLU A 85 -1.19 6.26 -9.64
N LYS A 86 -2.24 6.95 -10.09
CA LYS A 86 -2.84 8.06 -9.34
C LYS A 86 -3.37 7.63 -7.97
N ALA A 87 -3.98 6.45 -7.86
CA ALA A 87 -4.45 5.91 -6.58
C ALA A 87 -3.28 5.59 -5.63
N LEU A 88 -2.19 5.02 -6.16
CA LEU A 88 -0.97 4.74 -5.41
C LEU A 88 -0.30 6.02 -4.91
N LEU A 89 -0.18 7.04 -5.75
CA LEU A 89 0.36 8.34 -5.35
C LEU A 89 -0.45 8.98 -4.21
N LYS A 90 -1.78 8.92 -4.28
CA LYS A 90 -2.64 9.37 -3.18
C LYS A 90 -2.46 8.54 -1.91
N ALA A 91 -2.28 7.22 -2.02
CA ALA A 91 -1.97 6.37 -0.88
C ALA A 91 -0.65 6.79 -0.21
N PHE A 92 0.41 7.00 -0.99
CA PHE A 92 1.68 7.49 -0.45
C PHE A 92 1.58 8.87 0.18
N GLN A 93 0.82 9.80 -0.41
CA GLN A 93 0.57 11.11 0.20
C GLN A 93 -0.05 10.97 1.60
N ASN A 94 -1.07 10.13 1.76
CA ASN A 94 -1.70 9.88 3.05
C ASN A 94 -0.72 9.31 4.07
N GLU A 95 0.13 8.36 3.67
CA GLU A 95 1.12 7.77 4.57
C GLU A 95 2.21 8.78 4.96
N ILE A 96 2.70 9.58 4.01
CA ILE A 96 3.73 10.60 4.26
C ILE A 96 3.24 11.68 5.22
N ILE A 97 2.00 12.17 5.04
CA ILE A 97 1.40 13.16 5.94
C ILE A 97 1.34 12.64 7.39
N ASN A 98 1.12 11.34 7.56
CA ASN A 98 1.05 10.70 8.88
C ASN A 98 2.42 10.36 9.49
N ILE A 99 3.54 10.62 8.81
CA ILE A 99 4.89 10.33 9.36
C ILE A 99 5.18 11.17 10.60
N THR A 100 4.72 12.41 10.64
CA THR A 100 5.06 13.39 11.69
C THR A 100 4.31 13.18 13.01
N THR A 101 3.26 12.36 13.03
CA THR A 101 2.42 12.19 14.24
C THR A 101 2.90 11.06 15.16
N PHE A 102 3.80 10.18 14.70
CA PHE A 102 4.20 8.99 15.46
C PHE A 102 5.66 8.97 15.92
N LYS A 103 6.57 9.74 15.30
CA LYS A 103 8.01 9.72 15.65
C LYS A 103 8.37 10.54 16.92
N ASN A 104 7.41 11.21 17.56
CA ASN A 104 7.64 12.10 18.70
C ASN A 104 7.13 11.57 20.06
N ASN A 105 6.77 10.29 20.15
CA ASN A 105 6.44 9.62 21.42
C ASN A 105 7.42 8.49 21.72
#